data_AF-A0A1H1PNC5-F1
#
_entry.id   AF-A0A1H1PNC5-F1
#
_cell.length_a   1.000
_cell.length_b   1.000
_cell.length_c   1.000
_cell.angle_alpha   90.00
_cell.angle_beta   90.00
_cell.angle_gamma   90.00
#
_symmetry.space_group_name_H-M   'P 1'
#
loop_
_entity.id
_entity.type
_entity.pdbx_description
1 polymer ?
#
loop_
_entity_poly.entity_id
_entity_poly.type
_entity_poly.pdbx_seq_one_letter_code
_entity_poly.pdbx_strand_id
1 'polypeptide(L)'
;MSSSRTAGGSVLRVVGIGLGALLVLAVVLVGWLFYEVSVPDDGDRVAEQQAEATAEQIAEDLEPRYADPLGAENLAAQVVADGPDGVTVLGWDGDSGSDEGAAVEVAIRAEVRGSSGEFFDPGVSAGTSLTCWRFTVHAYEHDAEATRDEIDCPDDLGGAPAPEPTPLPSLDPNAEATVLAALDALPDDATPATAEAALREAFPEFVDVRADQGSDVLVATVGVLRARDCIVGVRHVGESAWRFSGFDRIQLEPGEGGCDPGLYLAPITTH
;
A
#
# COMPACT_ATOMS: atom_id res chain seq x y z
N MET A 1 -34.99 22.18 -93.44
CA MET A 1 -33.97 21.13 -93.22
C MET A 1 -33.49 21.26 -91.79
N SER A 2 -33.64 20.16 -91.04
CA SER A 2 -33.34 20.01 -89.62
C SER A 2 -31.83 20.16 -89.35
N SER A 3 -31.44 20.85 -88.29
CA SER A 3 -30.06 20.83 -87.79
C SER A 3 -30.06 20.70 -86.27
N SER A 4 -29.99 19.45 -85.84
CA SER A 4 -29.70 19.01 -84.48
C SER A 4 -28.20 19.08 -84.22
N ARG A 5 -27.75 19.84 -83.20
CA ARG A 5 -26.40 19.68 -82.62
C ARG A 5 -26.43 19.75 -81.08
N THR A 6 -26.37 18.55 -80.52
CA THR A 6 -25.45 18.12 -79.44
C THR A 6 -25.39 18.94 -78.15
N ALA A 7 -26.29 18.59 -77.22
CA ALA A 7 -26.07 18.76 -75.78
C ALA A 7 -25.15 17.62 -75.28
N GLY A 8 -23.85 17.88 -75.12
CA GLY A 8 -22.88 16.88 -74.64
C GLY A 8 -21.75 17.43 -73.77
N GLY A 9 -21.74 18.72 -73.44
CA GLY A 9 -20.62 19.37 -72.74
C GLY A 9 -20.74 19.45 -71.21
N SER A 10 -21.93 19.25 -70.64
CA SER A 10 -22.18 19.59 -69.22
C SER A 10 -21.92 18.46 -68.24
N VAL A 11 -21.96 17.20 -68.67
CA VAL A 11 -21.80 16.04 -67.77
C VAL A 11 -20.33 15.84 -67.38
N LEU A 12 -19.37 16.16 -68.25
CA LEU A 12 -17.94 15.97 -67.98
C LEU A 12 -17.38 16.94 -66.92
N ARG A 13 -17.91 18.16 -66.81
CA ARG A 13 -17.44 19.16 -65.84
C ARG A 13 -17.90 18.89 -64.41
N VAL A 14 -19.11 18.35 -64.23
CA VAL A 14 -19.65 18.02 -62.90
C VAL A 14 -18.91 16.81 -62.32
N VAL A 15 -18.56 15.82 -63.14
CA VAL A 15 -17.76 14.65 -62.71
C VAL A 15 -16.33 15.04 -62.31
N GLY A 16 -15.69 15.97 -63.04
CA GLY A 16 -14.34 16.45 -62.71
C GLY A 16 -14.25 17.22 -61.38
N ILE A 17 -15.28 18.00 -61.03
CA ILE A 17 -15.34 18.73 -59.75
C ILE A 17 -15.57 17.77 -58.59
N GLY A 18 -16.43 16.76 -58.76
CA GLY A 18 -16.67 15.72 -57.74
C GLY A 18 -15.41 14.90 -57.42
N LEU A 19 -14.61 14.57 -58.43
CA LEU A 19 -13.36 13.81 -58.27
C LEU A 19 -12.24 14.64 -57.60
N GLY A 20 -12.17 15.93 -57.93
CA GLY A 20 -11.25 16.87 -57.28
C GLY A 20 -11.57 17.08 -55.80
N ALA A 21 -12.85 17.25 -55.45
CA ALA A 21 -13.28 17.38 -54.06
C ALA A 21 -13.01 16.11 -53.23
N LEU A 22 -13.24 14.93 -53.81
CA LEU A 22 -12.92 13.64 -53.18
C LEU A 22 -11.43 13.48 -52.90
N LEU A 23 -10.56 13.87 -53.85
CA LEU A 23 -9.11 13.83 -53.64
C LEU A 23 -8.64 14.79 -52.55
N VAL A 24 -9.17 16.01 -52.50
CA VAL A 24 -8.85 16.96 -51.43
C VAL A 24 -9.31 16.42 -50.08
N LEU A 25 -10.53 15.88 -50.00
CA LEU A 25 -11.04 15.27 -48.77
C LEU A 25 -10.18 14.09 -48.32
N ALA A 26 -9.76 13.23 -49.25
CA ALA A 26 -8.87 12.10 -48.96
C ALA A 26 -7.51 12.56 -48.45
N VAL A 27 -6.91 13.60 -49.04
CA VAL A 27 -5.63 14.18 -48.57
C VAL A 27 -5.79 14.82 -47.20
N VAL A 28 -6.89 15.52 -46.93
CA VAL A 28 -7.17 16.10 -45.61
C VAL A 28 -7.38 15.00 -44.56
N LEU A 29 -8.13 13.96 -44.88
CA LEU A 29 -8.33 12.81 -43.97
C LEU A 29 -7.03 12.07 -43.69
N VAL A 30 -6.23 11.81 -44.72
CA VAL A 30 -4.91 11.17 -44.56
C VAL A 30 -3.96 12.08 -43.78
N GLY A 31 -3.95 13.39 -44.04
CA GLY A 31 -3.14 14.36 -43.30
C GLY A 31 -3.56 14.51 -41.84
N TRP A 32 -4.86 14.47 -41.55
CA TRP A 32 -5.40 14.50 -40.19
C TRP A 32 -5.10 13.20 -39.44
N LEU A 33 -5.23 12.05 -40.11
CA LEU A 33 -4.89 10.74 -39.55
C LEU A 33 -3.38 10.59 -39.32
N PHE A 34 -2.55 11.15 -40.19
CA PHE A 34 -1.11 11.29 -39.94
C PHE A 34 -0.84 12.24 -38.78
N TYR A 35 -1.56 13.35 -38.65
CA TYR A 35 -1.38 14.30 -37.56
C TYR A 35 -1.72 13.67 -36.20
N GLU A 36 -2.88 13.01 -36.06
CA GLU A 36 -3.23 12.30 -34.80
C GLU A 36 -2.23 11.20 -34.45
N VAL A 37 -1.71 10.45 -35.43
CA VAL A 37 -0.69 9.42 -35.19
C VAL A 37 0.70 10.02 -34.91
N SER A 38 0.96 11.26 -35.36
CA SER A 38 2.27 11.92 -35.21
C SER A 38 2.36 12.88 -34.04
N VAL A 39 1.25 13.23 -33.39
CA VAL A 39 1.26 14.02 -32.16
C VAL A 39 1.55 13.04 -31.01
N PRO A 40 2.73 13.13 -30.38
CA PRO A 40 3.05 12.28 -29.23
C PRO A 40 2.02 12.48 -28.14
N ASP A 41 1.76 11.44 -27.35
CA ASP A 41 1.02 11.63 -26.11
C ASP A 41 1.76 12.64 -25.23
N ASP A 42 0.99 13.58 -24.67
CA ASP A 42 1.52 14.64 -23.82
C ASP A 42 2.16 14.02 -22.57
N GLY A 43 3.49 14.07 -22.52
CA GLY A 43 4.29 13.53 -21.43
C GLY A 43 3.91 14.10 -20.07
N ASP A 44 3.41 15.34 -20.01
CA ASP A 44 2.97 15.95 -18.76
C ASP A 44 1.68 15.29 -18.25
N ARG A 45 0.73 14.99 -19.15
CA ARG A 45 -0.47 14.20 -18.84
C ARG A 45 -0.12 12.78 -18.39
N VAL A 46 0.86 12.16 -19.04
CA VAL A 46 1.32 10.81 -18.64
C VAL A 46 2.01 10.86 -17.27
N ALA A 47 2.80 11.89 -17.00
CA ALA A 47 3.42 12.09 -15.69
C ALA A 47 2.36 12.32 -14.61
N GLU A 48 1.31 13.08 -14.89
CA GLU A 48 0.19 13.29 -13.97
C GLU A 48 -0.51 11.96 -13.62
N GLN A 49 -0.82 11.13 -14.64
CA GLN A 49 -1.38 9.79 -14.43
C GLN A 49 -0.47 8.86 -13.62
N GLN A 50 0.85 8.94 -13.82
CA GLN A 50 1.81 8.19 -13.01
C GLN A 50 1.83 8.67 -11.55
N ALA A 51 1.73 9.97 -11.32
CA ALA A 51 1.68 10.52 -9.96
C ALA A 51 0.39 10.13 -9.23
N GLU A 52 -0.76 10.12 -9.93
CA GLU A 52 -2.03 9.61 -9.41
C GLU A 52 -1.93 8.13 -9.06
N ALA A 53 -1.47 7.28 -9.98
CA ALA A 53 -1.28 5.84 -9.72
C ALA A 53 -0.30 5.57 -8.55
N THR A 54 0.70 6.43 -8.38
CA THR A 54 1.61 6.37 -7.23
C THR A 54 0.88 6.71 -5.92
N ALA A 55 -0.01 7.70 -5.94
CA ALA A 55 -0.84 8.02 -4.78
C ALA A 55 -1.80 6.87 -4.43
N GLU A 56 -2.37 6.19 -5.42
CA GLU A 56 -3.20 4.99 -5.20
C GLU A 56 -2.39 3.88 -4.54
N GLN A 57 -1.19 3.59 -5.05
CA GLN A 57 -0.30 2.61 -4.46
C GLN A 57 0.03 2.94 -2.99
N ILE A 58 0.35 4.20 -2.68
CA ILE A 58 0.63 4.62 -1.31
C ILE A 58 -0.62 4.43 -0.42
N ALA A 59 -1.81 4.73 -0.92
CA ALA A 59 -3.05 4.53 -0.17
C ALA A 59 -3.33 3.05 0.12
N GLU A 60 -2.99 2.15 -0.81
CA GLU A 60 -3.05 0.69 -0.64
C GLU A 60 -1.99 0.18 0.34
N ASP A 61 -0.77 0.71 0.29
CA ASP A 61 0.33 0.31 1.19
C ASP A 61 0.11 0.83 2.63
N LEU A 62 -0.60 1.95 2.77
CA LEU A 62 -1.08 2.50 4.04
C LEU A 62 -2.42 1.90 4.51
N GLU A 63 -3.02 1.01 3.70
CA GLU A 63 -4.26 0.31 4.07
C GLU A 63 -4.05 -0.33 5.46
N PRO A 64 -4.96 -0.09 6.41
CA PRO A 64 -4.90 -0.70 7.73
C PRO A 64 -5.29 -2.18 7.59
N ARG A 65 -4.42 -3.01 7.04
CA ARG A 65 -4.58 -4.46 7.01
C ARG A 65 -4.47 -4.95 8.44
N TYR A 66 -5.63 -4.99 9.07
CA TYR A 66 -5.85 -5.35 10.45
C TYR A 66 -4.97 -4.59 11.46
N ALA A 67 -4.56 -3.37 11.16
CA ALA A 67 -3.57 -2.67 11.96
C ALA A 67 -4.16 -2.13 13.28
N ASP A 68 -3.46 -2.37 14.39
CA ASP A 68 -3.63 -1.56 15.59
C ASP A 68 -3.33 -0.07 15.28
N PRO A 69 -3.93 0.87 16.03
CA PRO A 69 -3.67 2.30 15.88
C PRO A 69 -2.18 2.64 15.84
N LEU A 70 -1.75 3.18 14.71
CA LEU A 70 -0.46 3.80 14.48
C LEU A 70 -0.59 5.32 14.48
N GLY A 71 0.40 5.99 15.08
CA GLY A 71 0.56 7.43 14.96
C GLY A 71 1.01 7.82 13.55
N ALA A 72 0.60 9.01 13.10
CA ALA A 72 0.90 9.50 11.76
C ALA A 72 2.40 9.57 11.42
N GLU A 73 3.26 9.76 12.43
CA GLU A 73 4.72 9.75 12.25
C GLU A 73 5.25 8.38 11.81
N ASN A 74 4.67 7.28 12.32
CA ASN A 74 5.05 5.93 11.91
C ASN A 74 4.61 5.63 10.48
N LEU A 75 3.41 6.08 10.11
CA LEU A 75 2.89 5.96 8.74
C LEU A 75 3.74 6.80 7.76
N ALA A 76 4.10 8.02 8.14
CA ALA A 76 4.99 8.87 7.36
C ALA A 76 6.38 8.24 7.17
N ALA A 77 6.94 7.63 8.23
CA ALA A 77 8.20 6.90 8.14
C ALA A 77 8.10 5.69 7.21
N GLN A 78 6.97 4.97 7.21
CA GLN A 78 6.70 3.88 6.28
C GLN A 78 6.71 4.36 4.83
N VAL A 79 6.04 5.48 4.53
CA VAL A 79 6.08 6.08 3.18
C VAL A 79 7.50 6.43 2.76
N VAL A 80 8.34 6.94 3.66
CA VAL A 80 9.75 7.24 3.33
C VAL A 80 10.58 5.97 3.10
N ALA A 81 10.31 4.91 3.87
CA ALA A 81 11.09 3.67 3.82
C ALA A 81 10.74 2.79 2.61
N ASP A 82 9.44 2.66 2.33
CA ASP A 82 8.89 1.72 1.35
C ASP A 82 8.31 2.41 0.11
N GLY A 83 8.16 3.74 0.14
CA GLY A 83 7.56 4.51 -0.94
C GLY A 83 8.40 4.52 -2.22
N PRO A 84 7.76 4.69 -3.38
CA PRO A 84 8.44 4.74 -4.67
C PRO A 84 9.32 6.00 -4.81
N ASP A 85 10.27 5.93 -5.74
CA ASP A 85 11.14 7.06 -6.09
C ASP A 85 10.29 8.29 -6.49
N GLY A 86 10.70 9.48 -6.02
CA GLY A 86 10.01 10.74 -6.35
C GLY A 86 8.94 11.16 -5.34
N VAL A 87 8.73 10.38 -4.27
CA VAL A 87 7.85 10.75 -3.15
C VAL A 87 8.63 11.55 -2.09
N THR A 88 8.02 12.61 -1.56
CA THR A 88 8.57 13.43 -0.47
C THR A 88 7.47 13.66 0.57
N VAL A 89 7.71 13.30 1.81
CA VAL A 89 6.77 13.58 2.91
C VAL A 89 6.83 15.07 3.25
N LEU A 90 5.66 15.71 3.31
CA LEU A 90 5.46 17.13 3.61
C LEU A 90 5.06 17.37 5.07
N GLY A 91 4.37 16.40 5.68
CA GLY A 91 3.88 16.52 7.04
C GLY A 91 3.08 15.30 7.47
N TRP A 92 2.84 15.20 8.77
CA TRP A 92 2.01 14.16 9.37
C TRP A 92 1.40 14.66 10.67
N ASP A 93 0.19 14.22 10.98
CA ASP A 93 -0.50 14.58 12.22
C ASP A 93 -1.56 13.54 12.61
N GLY A 94 -1.81 13.41 13.91
CA GLY A 94 -2.87 12.55 14.44
C GLY A 94 -2.47 11.09 14.69
N ASP A 95 -3.49 10.28 14.98
CA ASP A 95 -3.41 8.87 15.31
C ASP A 95 -4.54 8.13 14.62
N SER A 96 -4.24 7.01 13.98
CA SER A 96 -5.24 6.27 13.20
C SER A 96 -6.36 5.68 14.07
N GLY A 97 -6.17 5.56 15.39
CA GLY A 97 -7.23 5.17 16.32
C GLY A 97 -8.14 6.32 16.78
N SER A 98 -7.91 7.56 16.35
CA SER A 98 -8.78 8.70 16.66
C SER A 98 -9.94 8.83 15.66
N ASP A 99 -10.98 9.58 16.06
CA ASP A 99 -12.13 9.86 15.20
C ASP A 99 -11.71 10.64 13.93
N GLU A 100 -10.66 11.44 14.00
CA GLU A 100 -10.09 12.20 12.88
C GLU A 100 -9.10 11.39 12.03
N GLY A 101 -8.56 10.30 12.54
CA GLY A 101 -7.55 9.46 11.88
C GLY A 101 -6.14 10.06 11.88
N ALA A 102 -5.21 9.32 11.29
CA ALA A 102 -3.83 9.78 11.06
C ALA A 102 -3.70 10.33 9.65
N ALA A 103 -3.19 11.55 9.52
CA ALA A 103 -2.94 12.21 8.25
C ALA A 103 -1.46 12.17 7.86
N VAL A 104 -1.16 11.80 6.61
CA VAL A 104 0.18 11.89 6.02
C VAL A 104 0.08 12.69 4.72
N GLU A 105 0.85 13.76 4.61
CA GLU A 105 0.91 14.60 3.42
C GLU A 105 2.18 14.33 2.64
N VAL A 106 2.06 14.17 1.32
CA VAL A 106 3.19 13.88 0.44
C VAL A 106 3.15 14.74 -0.81
N ALA A 107 4.32 14.98 -1.40
CA ALA A 107 4.51 15.44 -2.76
C ALA A 107 5.04 14.29 -3.61
N ILE A 108 4.44 14.09 -4.77
CA ILE A 108 4.80 13.04 -5.74
C ILE A 108 5.29 13.72 -7.00
N ARG A 109 6.56 13.51 -7.34
CA ARG A 109 7.17 13.96 -8.58
C ARG A 109 7.29 12.77 -9.53
N ALA A 110 6.56 12.81 -10.63
CA ALA A 110 6.72 11.83 -11.71
C ALA A 110 7.47 12.45 -12.91
N GLU A 111 8.33 11.66 -13.52
CA GLU A 111 9.12 12.07 -14.69
C GLU A 111 8.97 11.04 -15.82
N VAL A 112 8.43 11.49 -16.95
CA VAL A 112 8.30 10.68 -18.16
C VAL A 112 9.45 11.00 -19.09
N ARG A 113 10.29 10.00 -19.36
CA ARG A 113 11.31 10.11 -20.41
C ARG A 113 10.63 9.99 -21.76
N GLY A 114 10.83 11.00 -22.60
CA GLY A 114 10.28 10.99 -23.95
C GLY A 114 10.80 9.81 -24.77
N SER A 115 9.90 9.17 -25.50
CA SER A 115 10.19 8.05 -26.39
C SER A 115 9.73 8.38 -27.80
N SER A 116 10.58 8.07 -28.79
CA SER A 116 10.15 8.08 -30.18
C SER A 116 9.39 6.79 -30.46
N GLY A 117 8.14 6.92 -30.89
CA GLY A 117 7.31 5.80 -31.32
C GLY A 117 7.86 5.09 -32.57
N GLU A 118 7.57 3.79 -32.70
CA GLU A 118 7.80 3.06 -33.95
C GLU A 118 6.67 3.36 -34.97
N PHE A 119 6.78 2.85 -36.21
CA PHE A 119 5.88 3.20 -37.34
C PHE A 119 4.37 2.95 -37.08
N PHE A 120 3.99 2.30 -35.98
CA PHE A 120 2.61 2.03 -35.56
C PHE A 120 2.33 2.31 -34.07
N ASP A 121 3.28 2.87 -33.33
CA ASP A 121 3.11 3.16 -31.91
C ASP A 121 3.34 4.66 -31.70
N PRO A 122 2.37 5.45 -31.22
CA PRO A 122 2.60 6.86 -30.93
C PRO A 122 3.71 6.99 -29.87
N GLY A 123 4.66 7.90 -30.12
CA GLY A 123 5.66 8.24 -29.11
C GLY A 123 5.04 8.99 -27.94
N VAL A 124 5.76 9.09 -26.83
CA VAL A 124 5.38 9.94 -25.70
C VAL A 124 6.38 11.07 -25.61
N SER A 125 5.94 12.33 -25.48
CA SER A 125 6.88 13.42 -25.24
C SER A 125 7.51 13.28 -23.85
N ALA A 126 8.67 13.88 -23.62
CA ALA A 126 9.14 14.02 -22.25
C ALA A 126 8.18 14.94 -21.49
N GLY A 127 7.97 14.67 -20.20
CA GLY A 127 7.13 15.50 -19.35
C GLY A 127 7.36 15.23 -17.88
N THR A 128 6.89 16.14 -17.04
CA THR A 128 7.01 16.03 -15.58
C THR A 128 5.75 16.52 -14.90
N SER A 129 5.43 15.93 -13.75
CA SER A 129 4.33 16.37 -12.91
C SER A 129 4.79 16.50 -11.46
N LEU A 130 4.09 17.34 -10.71
CA LEU A 130 4.22 17.44 -9.27
C LEU A 130 2.80 17.59 -8.71
N THR A 131 2.34 16.58 -7.98
CA THR A 131 1.04 16.60 -7.29
C THR A 131 1.27 16.37 -5.80
N CYS A 132 0.37 16.87 -4.97
CA CYS A 132 0.45 16.70 -3.53
C CYS A 132 -0.83 16.08 -3.02
N TRP A 133 -0.70 15.17 -2.07
CA TRP A 133 -1.79 14.35 -1.57
C TRP A 133 -1.78 14.31 -0.05
N ARG A 134 -2.97 14.32 0.54
CA ARG A 134 -3.19 13.98 1.93
C ARG A 134 -3.83 12.60 2.00
N PHE A 135 -3.17 11.69 2.71
CA PHE A 135 -3.72 10.39 3.08
C PHE A 135 -4.26 10.43 4.49
N THR A 136 -5.49 9.95 4.70
CA THR A 136 -6.09 9.78 6.02
C THR A 136 -6.36 8.30 6.29
N VAL A 137 -5.75 7.79 7.35
CA VAL A 137 -5.82 6.40 7.78
C VAL A 137 -6.62 6.29 9.07
N HIS A 138 -7.66 5.46 9.07
CA HIS A 138 -8.44 5.09 10.26
C HIS A 138 -8.21 3.61 10.58
N ALA A 139 -7.78 3.31 11.79
CA ALA A 139 -7.66 1.95 12.29
C ALA A 139 -9.05 1.31 12.44
N TYR A 140 -9.12 -0.02 12.34
CA TYR A 140 -10.35 -0.81 12.52
C TYR A 140 -11.47 -0.60 11.47
N GLU A 141 -11.26 0.25 10.46
CA GLU A 141 -12.14 0.31 9.30
C GLU A 141 -11.73 -0.80 8.31
N HIS A 142 -12.37 -1.95 8.44
CA HIS A 142 -12.13 -3.12 7.58
C HIS A 142 -12.48 -2.79 6.12
N ASP A 143 -11.58 -3.15 5.19
CA ASP A 143 -11.71 -3.01 3.73
C ASP A 143 -11.71 -1.56 3.19
N ALA A 144 -11.26 -0.58 3.97
CA ALA A 144 -11.13 0.81 3.53
C ALA A 144 -9.64 1.14 3.26
N GLU A 145 -9.31 1.39 1.99
CA GLU A 145 -8.07 2.07 1.61
C GLU A 145 -7.95 3.40 2.37
N ALA A 146 -6.72 3.87 2.59
CA ALA A 146 -6.51 5.21 3.12
C ALA A 146 -7.24 6.23 2.22
N THR A 147 -8.04 7.13 2.81
CA THR A 147 -8.69 8.18 2.04
C THR A 147 -7.61 9.09 1.46
N ARG A 148 -7.67 9.38 0.16
CA ARG A 148 -6.70 10.21 -0.55
C ARG A 148 -7.38 11.46 -1.08
N ASP A 149 -6.88 12.62 -0.67
CA ASP A 149 -7.33 13.92 -1.15
C ASP A 149 -6.16 14.65 -1.81
N GLU A 150 -6.36 15.15 -3.03
CA GLU A 150 -5.37 16.03 -3.66
C GLU A 150 -5.37 17.39 -2.95
N ILE A 151 -4.17 17.91 -2.66
CA ILE A 151 -3.95 19.19 -1.98
C ILE A 151 -3.01 20.09 -2.78
N ASP A 152 -3.08 21.39 -2.53
CA ASP A 152 -2.12 22.33 -3.11
C ASP A 152 -0.70 22.05 -2.60
N CYS A 153 0.25 21.93 -3.53
CA CYS A 153 1.65 21.75 -3.17
C CYS A 153 2.22 23.02 -2.51
N PRO A 154 2.94 22.89 -1.38
CA PRO A 154 3.62 24.03 -0.77
C PRO A 154 4.76 24.52 -1.67
N ASP A 155 5.06 25.82 -1.59
CA ASP A 155 6.16 26.44 -2.33
C ASP A 155 7.54 25.85 -1.95
N ASP A 156 7.66 25.33 -0.71
CA ASP A 156 8.87 24.69 -0.19
C ASP A 156 8.58 23.22 0.18
N LEU A 157 9.01 22.31 -0.68
CA LEU A 157 8.88 20.86 -0.49
C LEU A 157 9.90 20.29 0.50
N GLY A 158 10.95 21.04 0.86
CA GLY A 158 12.05 20.57 1.71
C GLY A 158 11.95 21.02 3.18
N GLY A 159 10.87 21.70 3.56
CA GLY A 159 10.69 22.28 4.89
C GLY A 159 10.25 21.30 5.97
N ALA A 160 9.76 20.13 5.59
CA ALA A 160 9.29 19.11 6.53
C ALA A 160 10.48 18.44 7.24
N PRO A 161 10.43 18.24 8.58
CA PRO A 161 11.38 17.38 9.24
C PRO A 161 11.29 15.96 8.64
N ALA A 162 12.39 15.21 8.65
CA ALA A 162 12.30 13.78 8.37
C ALA A 162 11.51 13.12 9.51
N PRO A 163 10.57 12.20 9.23
CA PRO A 163 9.85 11.48 10.28
C PRO A 163 10.83 10.68 11.12
N GLU A 164 10.77 10.84 12.45
CA GLU A 164 11.56 10.08 13.41
C GLU A 164 10.61 9.10 14.10
N PRO A 165 10.30 7.94 13.48
CA PRO A 165 9.28 7.04 14.00
C PRO A 165 9.58 6.70 15.46
N THR A 166 8.62 6.96 16.34
CA THR A 166 8.70 6.48 17.71
C THR A 166 8.82 4.96 17.63
N PRO A 167 9.92 4.35 18.13
CA PRO A 167 10.12 2.92 18.02
C PRO A 167 8.91 2.19 18.58
N LEU A 168 8.31 1.31 17.78
CA LEU A 168 7.27 0.44 18.29
C LEU A 168 7.85 -0.35 19.46
N PRO A 169 7.11 -0.48 20.58
CA PRO A 169 7.57 -1.28 21.70
C PRO A 169 7.90 -2.68 21.20
N SER A 170 9.12 -3.14 21.47
CA SER A 170 9.58 -4.49 21.15
C SER A 170 9.76 -5.28 22.43
N LEU A 171 9.80 -6.60 22.31
CA LEU A 171 10.20 -7.44 23.44
C LEU A 171 11.69 -7.25 23.76
N ASP A 172 12.06 -7.41 25.03
CA ASP A 172 13.48 -7.43 25.43
C ASP A 172 14.20 -8.60 24.73
N PRO A 173 15.49 -8.47 24.35
CA PRO A 173 16.25 -9.55 23.75
C PRO A 173 16.27 -10.86 24.57
N ASN A 174 16.04 -10.78 25.89
CA ASN A 174 15.96 -11.93 26.79
C ASN A 174 14.53 -12.42 27.04
N ALA A 175 13.51 -11.83 26.39
CA ALA A 175 12.11 -12.18 26.61
C ALA A 175 11.85 -13.68 26.45
N GLU A 176 12.49 -14.34 25.48
CA GLU A 176 12.38 -15.79 25.30
C GLU A 176 12.86 -16.55 26.54
N ALA A 177 14.06 -16.23 27.03
CA ALA A 177 14.59 -16.86 28.23
C ALA A 177 13.69 -16.60 29.45
N THR A 178 13.13 -15.40 29.57
CA THR A 178 12.17 -15.04 30.63
C THR A 178 10.89 -15.88 30.55
N VAL A 179 10.30 -16.03 29.35
CA VAL A 179 9.10 -16.86 29.15
C VAL A 179 9.37 -18.31 29.53
N LEU A 180 10.46 -18.89 29.02
CA LEU A 180 10.80 -20.28 29.27
C LEU A 180 11.09 -20.53 30.75
N ALA A 181 11.85 -19.65 31.40
CA ALA A 181 12.14 -19.76 32.83
C ALA A 181 10.88 -19.59 33.71
N ALA A 182 9.98 -18.68 33.33
CA ALA A 182 8.71 -18.50 34.05
C ALA A 182 7.83 -19.74 33.95
N LEU A 183 7.72 -20.34 32.75
CA LEU A 183 6.98 -21.58 32.55
C LEU A 183 7.61 -22.77 33.30
N ASP A 184 8.94 -22.91 33.26
CA ASP A 184 9.67 -23.96 33.98
C ASP A 184 9.51 -23.89 35.50
N ALA A 185 9.36 -22.68 36.05
CA ALA A 185 9.17 -22.47 37.47
C ALA A 185 7.75 -22.83 37.97
N LEU A 186 6.78 -23.02 37.07
CA LEU A 186 5.42 -23.37 37.44
C LEU A 186 5.32 -24.81 37.97
N PRO A 187 4.39 -25.10 38.91
CA PRO A 187 4.13 -26.47 39.33
C PRO A 187 3.49 -27.30 38.20
N ASP A 188 3.51 -28.62 38.31
CA ASP A 188 2.96 -29.54 37.30
C ASP A 188 1.43 -29.40 37.12
N ASP A 189 0.73 -28.95 38.15
CA ASP A 189 -0.72 -28.68 38.14
C ASP A 189 -1.07 -27.23 37.79
N ALA A 190 -0.11 -26.47 37.26
CA ALA A 190 -0.34 -25.09 36.84
C ALA A 190 -1.43 -25.00 35.77
N THR A 191 -2.24 -23.96 35.90
CA THR A 191 -3.34 -23.61 35.01
C THR A 191 -2.92 -22.46 34.07
N PRO A 192 -3.65 -22.21 32.98
CA PRO A 192 -3.47 -21.02 32.15
C PRO A 192 -3.43 -19.73 32.97
N ALA A 193 -4.37 -19.54 33.89
CA ALA A 193 -4.45 -18.34 34.74
C ALA A 193 -3.19 -18.13 35.60
N THR A 194 -2.60 -19.21 36.14
CA THR A 194 -1.35 -19.11 36.92
C THR A 194 -0.15 -18.80 36.04
N ALA A 195 -0.13 -19.30 34.81
CA ALA A 195 0.93 -19.00 33.85
C ALA A 195 0.88 -17.54 33.40
N GLU A 196 -0.32 -17.05 33.07
CA GLU A 196 -0.50 -15.64 32.71
C GLU A 196 -0.13 -14.70 33.85
N ALA A 197 -0.51 -15.03 35.09
CA ALA A 197 -0.16 -14.20 36.25
C ALA A 197 1.36 -14.10 36.44
N ALA A 198 2.08 -15.24 36.33
CA ALA A 198 3.54 -15.27 36.45
C ALA A 198 4.23 -14.50 35.32
N LEU A 199 3.73 -14.61 34.09
CA LEU A 199 4.28 -13.90 32.94
C LEU A 199 3.96 -12.39 32.98
N ARG A 200 2.74 -11.99 33.38
CA ARG A 200 2.39 -10.57 33.55
C ARG A 200 3.22 -9.87 34.63
N GLU A 201 3.71 -10.60 35.64
CA GLU A 201 4.66 -10.05 36.61
C GLU A 201 6.06 -9.83 36.01
N ALA A 202 6.44 -10.63 35.01
CA ALA A 202 7.76 -10.58 34.37
C ALA A 202 7.84 -9.58 33.21
N PHE A 203 6.71 -9.09 32.69
CA PHE A 203 6.64 -8.20 31.53
C PHE A 203 5.93 -6.87 31.84
N PRO A 204 6.28 -5.77 31.13
CA PRO A 204 5.55 -4.51 31.23
C PRO A 204 4.10 -4.60 30.75
N GLU A 205 3.26 -3.64 31.15
CA GLU A 205 1.82 -3.62 30.82
C GLU A 205 1.49 -3.52 29.31
N PHE A 206 2.42 -3.06 28.48
CA PHE A 206 2.22 -2.99 27.02
C PHE A 206 2.37 -4.33 26.30
N VAL A 207 2.84 -5.37 27.00
CA VAL A 207 3.02 -6.71 26.48
C VAL A 207 1.73 -7.51 26.71
N ASP A 208 1.16 -8.04 25.64
CA ASP A 208 0.04 -8.97 25.74
C ASP A 208 0.54 -10.36 26.14
N VAL A 209 -0.15 -10.94 27.11
CA VAL A 209 0.17 -12.24 27.69
C VAL A 209 -1.11 -13.05 27.74
N ARG A 210 -1.08 -14.19 27.07
CA ARG A 210 -2.17 -15.16 27.05
C ARG A 210 -1.61 -16.54 27.34
N ALA A 211 -2.41 -17.38 27.99
CA ALA A 211 -2.10 -18.79 28.10
C ALA A 211 -3.35 -19.62 27.86
N ASP A 212 -3.14 -20.81 27.34
CA ASP A 212 -4.18 -21.82 27.21
C ASP A 212 -3.57 -23.21 27.42
N GLN A 213 -4.44 -24.21 27.58
CA GLN A 213 -4.07 -25.56 27.91
C GLN A 213 -4.66 -26.56 26.92
N GLY A 214 -3.79 -27.37 26.33
CA GLY A 214 -4.17 -28.58 25.61
C GLY A 214 -4.35 -29.77 26.55
N SER A 215 -4.43 -30.98 26.01
CA SER A 215 -4.63 -32.21 26.80
C SER A 215 -3.57 -32.45 27.88
N ASP A 216 -2.32 -32.10 27.60
CA ASP A 216 -1.13 -32.44 28.38
C ASP A 216 -0.03 -31.37 28.25
N VAL A 217 -0.42 -30.20 27.76
CA VAL A 217 0.50 -29.12 27.40
C VAL A 217 -0.08 -27.78 27.83
N LEU A 218 0.76 -26.96 28.44
CA LEU A 218 0.49 -25.56 28.74
C LEU A 218 1.22 -24.71 27.70
N VAL A 219 0.49 -23.82 27.05
CA VAL A 219 1.01 -22.91 26.04
C VAL A 219 0.79 -21.50 26.52
N ALA A 220 1.84 -20.69 26.49
CA ALA A 220 1.73 -19.26 26.75
C ALA A 220 2.33 -18.46 25.61
N THR A 221 1.66 -17.37 25.27
CA THR A 221 2.13 -16.42 24.27
C THR A 221 2.41 -15.08 24.93
N VAL A 222 3.53 -14.50 24.51
CA VAL A 222 3.97 -13.18 24.94
C VAL A 222 4.31 -12.40 23.68
N GLY A 223 3.58 -11.32 23.45
CA GLY A 223 3.76 -10.49 22.26
C GLY A 223 3.42 -9.04 22.53
N VAL A 224 3.79 -8.16 21.61
CA VAL A 224 3.37 -6.76 21.65
C VAL A 224 2.32 -6.56 20.57
N LEU A 225 1.14 -6.09 20.94
CA LEU A 225 -0.02 -5.98 20.02
C LEU A 225 0.34 -5.25 18.71
N ARG A 226 1.14 -4.18 18.82
CA ARG A 226 1.57 -3.33 17.70
C ARG A 226 2.82 -3.81 16.97
N ALA A 227 3.37 -4.98 17.28
CA ALA A 227 4.58 -5.51 16.67
C ALA A 227 4.39 -6.96 16.23
N ARG A 228 5.13 -7.39 15.21
CA ARG A 228 5.19 -8.82 14.81
C ARG A 228 6.07 -9.66 15.75
N ASP A 229 6.30 -9.18 16.97
CA ASP A 229 7.08 -9.85 18.00
C ASP A 229 6.16 -10.75 18.82
N CYS A 230 6.32 -12.06 18.65
CA CYS A 230 5.59 -13.07 19.41
C CYS A 230 6.51 -14.23 19.82
N ILE A 231 6.44 -14.60 21.09
CA ILE A 231 7.07 -15.79 21.65
C ILE A 231 5.97 -16.74 22.09
N VAL A 232 6.02 -17.97 21.56
CA VAL A 232 5.13 -19.06 21.96
C VAL A 232 5.95 -20.03 22.80
N GLY A 233 5.74 -19.99 24.11
CA GLY A 233 6.33 -20.93 25.06
C GLY A 233 5.43 -22.14 25.25
N VAL A 234 6.00 -23.34 25.18
CA VAL A 234 5.27 -24.61 25.29
C VAL A 234 5.90 -25.43 26.41
N ARG A 235 5.07 -25.92 27.34
CA ARG A 235 5.52 -26.77 28.44
C ARG A 235 4.59 -27.98 28.61
N HIS A 236 5.15 -29.18 28.43
CA HIS A 236 4.47 -30.42 28.80
C HIS A 236 4.67 -30.72 30.29
N VAL A 237 3.72 -31.45 30.88
CA VAL A 237 3.82 -31.87 32.29
C VAL A 237 5.08 -32.73 32.49
N GLY A 238 5.94 -32.33 33.43
CA GLY A 238 7.19 -33.03 33.73
C GLY A 238 8.34 -32.79 32.74
N GLU A 239 8.18 -31.89 31.77
CA GLU A 239 9.22 -31.53 30.80
C GLU A 239 9.58 -30.05 30.89
N SER A 240 10.80 -29.71 30.45
CA SER A 240 11.21 -28.31 30.34
C SER A 240 10.46 -27.59 29.22
N ALA A 241 10.15 -26.33 29.47
CA ALA A 241 9.55 -25.43 28.49
C ALA A 241 10.50 -25.19 27.32
N TRP A 242 9.93 -25.05 26.13
CA TRP A 242 10.67 -24.75 24.90
C TRP A 242 9.88 -23.79 24.01
N ARG A 243 10.57 -23.12 23.08
CA ARG A 243 9.96 -22.16 22.16
C ARG A 243 9.42 -22.86 20.91
N PHE A 244 8.14 -22.66 20.64
CA PHE A 244 7.56 -22.99 19.35
C PHE A 244 7.80 -21.88 18.32
N SER A 245 8.19 -22.28 17.10
CA SER A 245 8.51 -21.39 15.98
C SER A 245 7.93 -21.86 14.64
N GLY A 246 6.99 -22.81 14.67
CA GLY A 246 6.43 -23.44 13.47
C GLY A 246 5.26 -22.71 12.81
N PHE A 247 4.94 -21.48 13.23
CA PHE A 247 3.85 -20.67 12.68
C PHE A 247 4.35 -19.69 11.62
N ASP A 248 3.49 -19.34 10.66
CA ASP A 248 3.80 -18.30 9.67
C ASP A 248 3.68 -16.91 10.33
N ARG A 249 4.63 -16.00 10.07
CA ARG A 249 4.58 -14.62 10.59
C ARG A 249 3.44 -13.81 9.99
N ILE A 250 2.87 -14.26 8.87
CA ILE A 250 1.64 -13.69 8.31
C ILE A 250 0.48 -13.87 9.32
N GLN A 251 0.46 -14.97 10.09
CA GLN A 251 -0.56 -15.23 11.12
C GLN A 251 -0.41 -14.36 12.38
N LEU A 252 0.67 -13.59 12.48
CA LEU A 252 0.88 -12.60 13.55
C LEU A 252 0.31 -11.23 13.21
N GLU A 253 -0.28 -11.06 12.02
CA GLU A 253 -1.02 -9.84 11.71
C GLU A 253 -2.15 -9.69 12.75
N PRO A 254 -2.40 -8.48 13.26
CA PRO A 254 -3.52 -8.28 14.17
C PRO A 254 -4.81 -8.68 13.42
N GLY A 255 -5.90 -9.01 14.10
CA GLY A 255 -7.15 -9.46 13.42
C GLY A 255 -7.18 -10.90 12.84
N GLU A 256 -6.07 -11.50 12.40
CA GLU A 256 -6.04 -12.92 11.94
C GLU A 256 -5.75 -13.94 13.07
N GLY A 257 -5.27 -13.47 14.22
CA GLY A 257 -5.09 -14.27 15.44
C GLY A 257 -4.22 -13.58 16.47
N GLY A 258 -3.26 -12.76 16.02
CA GLY A 258 -2.28 -12.11 16.89
C GLY A 258 -1.39 -13.11 17.63
N CYS A 259 -0.67 -12.65 18.66
CA CYS A 259 0.17 -13.51 19.48
C CYS A 259 -0.68 -14.37 20.44
N ASP A 260 -1.20 -15.48 19.94
CA ASP A 260 -2.22 -16.29 20.62
C ASP A 260 -1.82 -17.77 20.81
N PRO A 261 -2.19 -18.46 21.92
CA PRO A 261 -1.89 -19.87 22.13
C PRO A 261 -2.43 -20.80 21.02
N GLY A 262 -3.46 -20.37 20.30
CA GLY A 262 -3.99 -21.04 19.12
C GLY A 262 -2.94 -21.29 18.02
N LEU A 263 -1.89 -20.46 17.94
CA LEU A 263 -0.77 -20.65 17.00
C LEU A 263 -0.08 -22.02 17.15
N TYR A 264 -0.13 -22.62 18.35
CA TYR A 264 0.36 -23.98 18.60
C TYR A 264 -0.78 -25.00 18.72
N LEU A 265 -1.85 -24.66 19.44
CA LEU A 265 -2.92 -25.62 19.79
C LEU A 265 -3.85 -25.94 18.60
N ALA A 266 -4.04 -24.99 17.70
CA ALA A 266 -4.92 -25.10 16.54
C ALA A 266 -4.39 -24.24 15.38
N PRO A 267 -3.21 -24.58 14.81
CA PRO A 267 -2.59 -23.77 13.78
C PRO A 267 -3.49 -23.69 12.55
N ILE A 268 -3.79 -22.48 12.09
CA ILE A 268 -4.50 -22.28 10.82
C ILE A 268 -3.55 -22.71 9.71
N THR A 269 -3.90 -23.78 8.98
CA THR A 269 -3.20 -24.15 7.76
C THR A 269 -3.91 -23.50 6.58
N THR A 270 -3.42 -22.36 6.11
CA THR A 270 -3.82 -21.81 4.82
C THR A 270 -3.30 -22.73 3.70
N HIS A 271 -4.21 -23.27 2.90
CA HIS A 271 -3.92 -24.05 1.69
C HIS A 271 -3.82 -23.14 0.47
#